data_AF-A0A6B9ZQQ7-F1
#
_entry.id   AF-A0A6B9ZQQ7-F1
#
_cell.length_a   1.000
_cell.length_b   1.000
_cell.length_c   1.000
_cell.angle_alpha   90.00
_cell.angle_beta   90.00
_cell.angle_gamma   90.00
#
_symmetry.space_group_name_H-M   'P 1'
#
loop_
_entity.id
_entity.type
_entity.pdbx_description
1 polymer ?
#
loop_
_entity_poly.entity_id
_entity_poly.type
_entity_poly.pdbx_seq_one_letter_code
_entity_poly.pdbx_strand_id
1 'polypeptide(L)'
;MNLNIHCNGCCLPEKSWLQRHSRPLIKYLLVMKFITAILLLSLNVSANIYAQQINLSVSKAPFHEVLQKLRKQTGYNFFYVSHILKTAKPVTADLKNSTLENALKVIMKDQPFNYIIQKNSITIKAKPKPGFLDKVLDMFQAITVRGKVTDESGNPLAGASVKADSKVAITNSEGNFELNGINDKSTIEVSYIGYASVSLPASSDFMSIKLSLNSADLQEVVVNKGYYTTKQELNTGSVGHITAKEIERQPVNDFVMALEGRISGLNISQNNGVPGSSLNINIRGRNSIANGNETLFIIDGVPFPSQSLSYYENASGGAKISPLNSISV
;
A
#
# COMPACT_ATOMS: atom_id res chain seq x y z
N MET A 1 87.33 -61.40 -88.21
CA MET A 1 87.60 -60.19 -89.00
C MET A 1 86.32 -59.84 -89.76
N ASN A 2 85.68 -58.72 -89.41
CA ASN A 2 84.85 -57.83 -90.23
C ASN A 2 83.92 -58.41 -91.33
N LEU A 3 82.59 -58.21 -91.21
CA LEU A 3 81.81 -57.12 -91.87
C LEU A 3 80.29 -57.38 -91.77
N ASN A 4 79.51 -56.36 -91.34
CA ASN A 4 78.32 -55.76 -91.99
C ASN A 4 77.16 -56.65 -92.51
N ILE A 5 75.85 -56.31 -92.51
CA ILE A 5 75.14 -55.02 -92.56
C ILE A 5 73.59 -55.26 -92.45
N HIS A 6 72.85 -54.25 -91.96
CA HIS A 6 71.45 -53.83 -92.22
C HIS A 6 70.19 -54.50 -91.60
N CYS A 7 69.59 -53.74 -90.67
CA CYS A 7 68.31 -52.98 -90.72
C CYS A 7 66.94 -53.59 -91.14
N ASN A 8 66.00 -53.40 -90.19
CA ASN A 8 64.69 -52.71 -90.27
C ASN A 8 63.39 -53.44 -90.69
N GLY A 9 62.37 -53.25 -89.84
CA GLY A 9 60.95 -53.10 -90.22
C GLY A 9 59.98 -53.97 -89.41
N CYS A 10 59.34 -53.41 -88.36
CA CYS A 10 57.89 -53.05 -88.29
C CYS A 10 56.91 -54.25 -88.21
N CYS A 11 55.79 -54.27 -87.46
CA CYS A 11 55.16 -53.43 -86.44
C CYS A 11 53.84 -54.13 -86.02
N LEU A 12 53.55 -54.24 -84.71
CA LEU A 12 52.26 -54.03 -83.99
C LEU A 12 50.96 -54.78 -84.40
N PRO A 13 49.85 -54.78 -83.60
CA PRO A 13 49.62 -54.17 -82.27
C PRO A 13 48.96 -55.08 -81.20
N GLU A 14 49.09 -54.68 -79.93
CA GLU A 14 48.29 -55.14 -78.79
C GLU A 14 47.39 -53.98 -78.30
N LYS A 15 46.10 -54.23 -78.07
CA LYS A 15 45.16 -53.32 -77.42
C LYS A 15 44.58 -54.00 -76.18
N SER A 16 44.82 -53.45 -75.00
CA SER A 16 43.82 -53.29 -73.93
C SER A 16 44.42 -52.49 -72.77
N TRP A 17 43.52 -52.03 -71.88
CA TRP A 17 43.74 -51.32 -70.60
C TRP A 17 43.36 -49.83 -70.58
N LEU A 18 42.08 -49.64 -70.30
CA LEU A 18 41.50 -48.49 -69.61
C LEU A 18 42.17 -48.26 -68.24
N GLN A 19 42.59 -47.02 -67.93
CA GLN A 19 42.64 -46.50 -66.54
C GLN A 19 42.69 -44.96 -66.43
N ARG A 20 41.50 -44.36 -66.29
CA ARG A 20 41.08 -43.40 -65.24
C ARG A 20 42.11 -42.38 -64.70
N HIS A 21 42.20 -41.20 -65.34
CA HIS A 21 42.96 -40.03 -64.87
C HIS A 21 42.06 -38.83 -64.49
N SER A 22 41.49 -38.80 -63.28
CA SER A 22 40.79 -37.61 -62.75
C SER A 22 40.83 -37.47 -61.22
N ARG A 23 41.95 -37.85 -60.57
CA ARG A 23 42.07 -37.90 -59.10
C ARG A 23 42.71 -36.68 -58.37
N PRO A 24 43.51 -35.78 -58.97
CA PRO A 24 44.10 -34.68 -58.18
C PRO A 24 43.18 -33.47 -58.03
N LEU A 25 42.43 -33.09 -59.08
CA LEU A 25 41.58 -31.89 -59.08
C LEU A 25 40.40 -31.97 -58.11
N ILE A 26 39.78 -33.15 -57.99
CA ILE A 26 38.67 -33.38 -57.04
C ILE A 26 39.17 -33.29 -55.59
N LYS A 27 40.40 -33.73 -55.31
CA LYS A 27 41.00 -33.62 -53.97
C LYS A 27 41.25 -32.16 -53.59
N TYR A 28 41.79 -31.35 -54.49
CA TYR A 28 42.00 -29.92 -54.21
C TYR A 28 40.68 -29.17 -54.02
N LEU A 29 39.65 -29.49 -54.79
CA LEU A 29 38.31 -28.90 -54.64
C LEU A 29 37.64 -29.29 -53.31
N LEU A 30 37.82 -30.54 -52.86
CA LEU A 30 37.31 -30.98 -51.54
C LEU A 30 38.06 -30.33 -50.39
N VAL A 31 39.39 -30.17 -50.49
CA VAL A 31 40.20 -29.49 -49.47
C VAL A 31 39.85 -28.00 -49.39
N MET A 32 39.66 -27.33 -50.54
CA MET A 32 39.25 -25.92 -50.56
C MET A 32 37.87 -25.70 -49.94
N LYS A 33 36.91 -26.60 -50.19
CA LYS A 33 35.57 -26.59 -49.56
C LYS A 33 35.61 -26.87 -48.06
N PHE A 34 36.52 -27.72 -47.58
CA PHE A 34 36.70 -27.97 -46.16
C PHE A 34 37.31 -26.76 -45.43
N ILE A 35 38.31 -26.11 -46.03
CA ILE A 35 38.93 -24.91 -45.45
C ILE A 35 37.92 -23.75 -45.39
N THR A 36 37.10 -23.54 -46.43
CA THR A 36 36.07 -22.50 -46.39
C THR A 36 34.95 -22.82 -45.40
N ALA A 37 34.56 -24.08 -45.24
CA ALA A 37 33.59 -24.50 -44.22
C ALA A 37 34.11 -24.28 -42.78
N ILE A 38 35.39 -24.57 -42.52
CA ILE A 38 36.02 -24.34 -41.21
C ILE A 38 36.15 -22.84 -40.92
N LEU A 39 36.51 -22.04 -41.93
CA LEU A 39 36.58 -20.58 -41.81
C LEU A 39 35.19 -19.97 -41.50
N LEU A 40 34.14 -20.44 -42.20
CA LEU A 40 32.75 -20.02 -41.95
C LEU A 40 32.22 -20.47 -40.57
N LEU A 41 32.66 -21.61 -40.04
CA LEU A 41 32.33 -22.02 -38.66
C LEU A 41 32.98 -21.10 -37.61
N SER A 42 34.23 -20.68 -37.84
CA SER A 42 34.97 -19.82 -36.90
C SER A 42 34.39 -18.39 -36.77
N LEU A 43 33.66 -17.92 -37.79
CA LEU A 43 33.02 -16.60 -37.79
C LEU A 43 31.76 -16.51 -36.91
N ASN A 44 31.21 -17.64 -36.45
CA ASN A 44 30.02 -17.68 -35.58
C ASN A 44 30.36 -17.75 -34.08
N VAL A 45 31.65 -17.81 -33.69
CA VAL A 45 32.07 -17.87 -32.28
C VAL A 45 32.15 -16.49 -31.62
N SER A 46 32.00 -15.40 -32.38
CA SER A 46 32.20 -14.03 -31.88
C SER A 46 30.91 -13.26 -31.57
N ALA A 47 29.80 -13.94 -31.25
CA ALA A 47 28.50 -13.28 -31.09
C ALA A 47 27.78 -13.46 -29.74
N ASN A 48 28.39 -14.05 -28.70
CA ASN A 48 27.74 -14.20 -27.38
C ASN A 48 28.68 -14.18 -26.16
N ILE A 49 29.74 -13.37 -26.16
CA ILE A 49 30.63 -13.22 -24.98
C ILE A 49 30.29 -11.97 -24.12
N TYR A 50 29.35 -11.12 -24.56
CA TYR A 50 29.07 -9.83 -23.91
C TYR A 50 27.85 -9.79 -22.97
N ALA A 51 27.22 -10.92 -22.67
CA ALA A 51 26.14 -10.98 -21.67
C ALA A 51 26.58 -11.82 -20.46
N GLN A 52 27.34 -11.21 -19.54
CA GLN A 52 27.52 -11.78 -18.21
C GLN A 52 26.15 -11.89 -17.55
N GLN A 53 25.62 -13.10 -17.47
CA GLN A 53 24.34 -13.37 -16.83
C GLN A 53 24.52 -13.32 -15.31
N ILE A 54 23.87 -12.35 -14.67
CA ILE A 54 23.94 -12.14 -13.23
C ILE A 54 22.77 -12.87 -12.57
N ASN A 55 23.13 -13.78 -11.68
CA ASN A 55 22.23 -14.46 -10.76
C ASN A 55 22.50 -13.96 -9.34
N LEU A 56 21.56 -13.20 -8.80
CA LEU A 56 21.69 -12.59 -7.48
C LEU A 56 20.40 -12.83 -6.70
N SER A 57 20.49 -13.63 -5.64
CA SER A 57 19.38 -13.84 -4.70
C SER A 57 19.84 -13.37 -3.31
N VAL A 58 19.32 -12.24 -2.86
CA VAL A 58 19.65 -11.61 -1.58
C VAL A 58 18.39 -11.07 -0.92
N SER A 59 18.27 -11.26 0.40
CA SER A 59 17.17 -10.73 1.21
C SER A 59 17.73 -9.86 2.33
N LYS A 60 17.33 -8.57 2.36
CA LYS A 60 17.78 -7.56 3.33
C LYS A 60 19.31 -7.49 3.52
N ALA A 61 20.08 -7.71 2.46
CA ALA A 61 21.54 -7.67 2.54
C ALA A 61 22.05 -6.21 2.57
N PRO A 62 23.15 -5.93 3.31
CA PRO A 62 23.78 -4.62 3.28
C PRO A 62 24.29 -4.31 1.88
N PHE A 63 24.06 -3.08 1.43
CA PHE A 63 24.34 -2.66 0.05
C PHE A 63 25.79 -2.89 -0.38
N HIS A 64 26.75 -2.71 0.53
CA HIS A 64 28.17 -3.01 0.27
C HIS A 64 28.42 -4.48 -0.10
N GLU A 65 27.75 -5.43 0.59
CA GLU A 65 27.87 -6.86 0.31
C GLU A 65 27.30 -7.19 -1.07
N VAL A 66 26.18 -6.56 -1.44
CA VAL A 66 25.58 -6.71 -2.78
C VAL A 66 26.54 -6.24 -3.87
N LEU A 67 27.18 -5.08 -3.70
CA LEU A 67 28.19 -4.59 -4.65
C LEU A 67 29.41 -5.54 -4.73
N GLN A 68 29.81 -6.14 -3.62
CA GLN A 68 30.91 -7.11 -3.60
C GLN A 68 30.55 -8.40 -4.36
N LYS A 69 29.32 -8.91 -4.20
CA LYS A 69 28.82 -10.07 -4.94
C LYS A 69 28.77 -9.79 -6.44
N LEU A 70 28.27 -8.61 -6.83
CA LEU A 70 28.25 -8.17 -8.22
C LEU A 70 29.67 -8.04 -8.78
N ARG A 71 30.60 -7.43 -8.04
CA ARG A 71 32.01 -7.33 -8.43
C ARG A 71 32.64 -8.70 -8.71
N LYS A 72 32.35 -9.70 -7.87
CA LYS A 72 32.85 -11.07 -8.04
C LYS A 72 32.29 -11.75 -9.29
N GLN A 73 31.03 -11.50 -9.63
CA GLN A 73 30.37 -12.14 -10.77
C GLN A 73 30.68 -11.44 -12.11
N THR A 74 30.86 -10.12 -12.11
CA THR A 74 30.97 -9.33 -13.34
C THR A 74 32.38 -8.83 -13.63
N GLY A 75 33.26 -8.77 -12.63
CA GLY A 75 34.60 -8.21 -12.77
C GLY A 75 34.64 -6.68 -12.88
N TYR A 76 33.50 -5.99 -12.74
CA TYR A 76 33.46 -4.52 -12.75
C TYR A 76 34.00 -3.94 -11.45
N ASN A 77 34.71 -2.81 -11.55
CA ASN A 77 35.17 -2.07 -10.38
C ASN A 77 34.13 -1.03 -9.95
N PHE A 78 33.71 -1.10 -8.70
CA PHE A 78 32.78 -0.15 -8.10
C PHE A 78 33.54 0.93 -7.32
N PHE A 79 33.36 2.18 -7.71
CA PHE A 79 33.92 3.35 -7.05
C PHE A 79 32.82 4.12 -6.33
N TYR A 80 33.05 4.43 -5.06
CA TYR A 80 32.11 5.17 -4.22
C TYR A 80 32.87 5.82 -3.07
N VAL A 81 32.29 6.89 -2.49
CA VAL A 81 32.85 7.51 -1.29
C VAL A 81 32.24 6.85 -0.05
N SER A 82 33.04 6.38 0.89
CA SER A 82 32.59 5.54 2.02
C SER A 82 31.43 6.14 2.83
N HIS A 83 31.35 7.46 2.95
CA HIS A 83 30.28 8.12 3.69
C HIS A 83 28.90 7.98 3.04
N ILE A 84 28.82 7.81 1.71
CA ILE A 84 27.52 7.67 1.03
C ILE A 84 26.90 6.32 1.36
N LEU A 85 27.70 5.26 1.52
CA LEU A 85 27.19 3.91 1.79
C LEU A 85 26.55 3.75 3.17
N LYS A 86 26.86 4.64 4.13
CA LYS A 86 26.22 4.62 5.45
C LYS A 86 24.72 4.95 5.40
N THR A 87 24.31 5.71 4.39
CA THR A 87 22.90 6.10 4.18
C THR A 87 22.15 5.10 3.28
N ALA A 88 22.80 4.01 2.87
CA ALA A 88 22.21 3.02 1.98
C ALA A 88 21.21 2.14 2.71
N LYS A 89 20.07 1.87 2.07
CA LYS A 89 19.06 0.94 2.60
C LYS A 89 19.46 -0.51 2.32
N PRO A 90 19.06 -1.49 3.14
CA PRO A 90 19.22 -2.91 2.82
C PRO A 90 18.53 -3.24 1.50
N VAL A 91 19.14 -4.12 0.69
CA VAL A 91 18.60 -4.53 -0.62
C VAL A 91 18.04 -5.94 -0.55
N THR A 92 16.84 -6.10 -1.07
CA THR A 92 16.22 -7.39 -1.36
C THR A 92 16.03 -7.48 -2.87
N ALA A 93 16.67 -8.45 -3.49
CA ALA A 93 16.58 -8.67 -4.93
C ALA A 93 16.72 -10.17 -5.24
N ASP A 94 15.82 -10.69 -6.06
CA ASP A 94 15.93 -12.02 -6.68
C ASP A 94 15.99 -11.82 -8.20
N LEU A 95 17.19 -11.95 -8.74
CA LEU A 95 17.51 -11.72 -10.15
C LEU A 95 18.06 -13.02 -10.73
N LYS A 96 17.42 -13.48 -11.81
CA LYS A 96 17.86 -14.64 -12.59
C LYS A 96 18.16 -14.23 -14.02
N ASN A 97 19.33 -14.60 -14.53
CA ASN A 97 19.81 -14.30 -15.88
C ASN A 97 19.64 -12.82 -16.27
N SER A 98 19.96 -11.91 -15.35
CA SER A 98 19.85 -10.47 -15.56
C SER A 98 21.14 -9.89 -16.16
N THR A 99 21.02 -8.84 -16.98
CA THR A 99 22.17 -8.04 -17.40
C THR A 99 22.61 -7.13 -16.26
N LEU A 100 23.89 -6.71 -16.26
CA LEU A 100 24.43 -5.78 -15.25
C LEU A 100 23.63 -4.48 -15.14
N GLU A 101 23.22 -3.92 -16.26
CA GLU A 101 22.42 -2.70 -16.31
C GLU A 101 21.06 -2.88 -15.63
N ASN A 102 20.37 -3.99 -15.92
CA ASN A 102 19.08 -4.30 -15.30
C ASN A 102 19.23 -4.61 -13.81
N ALA A 103 20.27 -5.35 -13.44
CA ALA A 103 20.58 -5.63 -12.04
C ALA A 103 20.85 -4.33 -11.26
N LEU A 104 21.66 -3.43 -11.81
CA LEU A 104 21.93 -2.11 -11.24
C LEU A 104 20.64 -1.29 -11.12
N LYS A 105 19.80 -1.27 -12.15
CA LYS A 105 18.53 -0.54 -12.12
C LYS A 105 17.62 -1.01 -10.99
N VAL A 106 17.54 -2.32 -10.75
CA VAL A 106 16.72 -2.91 -9.68
C VAL A 106 17.30 -2.58 -8.30
N ILE A 107 18.59 -2.84 -8.07
CA ILE A 107 19.20 -2.63 -6.74
C ILE A 107 19.33 -1.13 -6.38
N MET A 108 19.34 -0.23 -7.37
CA MET A 108 19.49 1.22 -7.18
C MET A 108 18.15 1.97 -7.10
N LYS A 109 17.01 1.31 -7.38
CA LYS A 109 15.69 1.95 -7.46
C LYS A 109 15.33 2.70 -6.18
N ASP A 110 15.49 2.05 -5.03
CA ASP A 110 15.10 2.60 -3.72
C ASP A 110 16.26 3.24 -2.95
N GLN A 111 17.40 3.46 -3.64
CA GLN A 111 18.62 4.01 -3.05
C GLN A 111 18.73 5.52 -3.31
N PRO A 112 19.30 6.28 -2.35
CA PRO A 112 19.54 7.72 -2.49
C PRO A 112 20.78 8.05 -3.35
N PHE A 113 21.21 7.13 -4.23
CA PHE A 113 22.41 7.27 -5.06
C PHE A 113 22.08 7.10 -6.54
N ASN A 114 22.87 7.75 -7.39
CA ASN A 114 22.90 7.55 -8.83
C ASN A 114 24.18 6.82 -9.22
N TYR A 115 24.20 6.15 -10.37
CA TYR A 115 25.36 5.43 -10.87
C TYR A 115 25.74 5.88 -12.28
N ILE A 116 27.02 5.82 -12.59
CA ILE A 116 27.55 6.10 -13.93
C ILE A 116 28.43 4.91 -14.32
N ILE A 117 28.11 4.29 -15.45
CA ILE A 117 28.90 3.21 -16.04
C ILE A 117 29.89 3.85 -17.01
N GLN A 118 31.18 3.66 -16.78
CA GLN A 118 32.26 4.10 -17.66
C GLN A 118 33.19 2.95 -17.95
N LYS A 119 33.09 2.41 -19.18
CA LYS A 119 33.86 1.25 -19.66
C LYS A 119 33.69 0.04 -18.72
N ASN A 120 34.65 -0.18 -17.81
CA ASN A 120 34.68 -1.29 -16.85
C ASN A 120 34.57 -0.83 -15.38
N SER A 121 34.17 0.42 -15.17
CA SER A 121 34.05 1.04 -13.85
C SER A 121 32.65 1.59 -13.63
N ILE A 122 32.11 1.39 -12.42
CA ILE A 122 30.81 1.89 -12.00
C ILE A 122 31.05 2.86 -10.86
N THR A 123 30.79 4.14 -11.10
CA THR A 123 30.91 5.18 -10.08
C THR A 123 29.54 5.47 -9.48
N ILE A 124 29.41 5.29 -8.17
CA ILE A 124 28.19 5.60 -7.41
C ILE A 124 28.37 6.97 -6.77
N LYS A 125 27.43 7.87 -7.04
CA LYS A 125 27.39 9.24 -6.50
C LYS A 125 26.08 9.44 -5.76
N ALA A 126 26.05 10.31 -4.76
CA ALA A 126 24.79 10.70 -4.14
C ALA A 126 23.85 11.27 -5.23
N LYS A 127 22.58 10.85 -5.23
CA LYS A 127 21.57 11.61 -5.97
C LYS A 127 21.62 13.02 -5.39
N PRO A 128 21.63 14.08 -6.23
CA PRO A 128 21.28 15.38 -5.71
C PRO A 128 19.94 15.19 -4.99
N LYS A 129 19.88 15.50 -3.69
CA LYS A 129 18.58 15.63 -3.00
C LYS A 129 17.71 16.48 -3.93
N PRO A 130 16.42 16.17 -4.14
CA PRO A 130 15.54 17.00 -4.96
C PRO A 130 15.75 18.43 -4.47
N GLY A 131 16.46 19.18 -5.31
CA GLY A 131 17.03 20.45 -4.93
C GLY A 131 15.90 21.46 -4.90
N PHE A 132 16.20 22.65 -4.38
CA PHE A 132 15.35 23.82 -4.53
C PHE A 132 14.76 23.96 -5.94
N LEU A 133 15.47 23.51 -6.98
CA LEU A 133 15.01 23.47 -8.38
C LEU A 133 13.77 22.59 -8.65
N ASP A 134 13.58 21.43 -8.00
CA ASP A 134 12.36 20.63 -8.18
C ASP A 134 11.17 21.28 -7.48
N LYS A 135 11.38 21.88 -6.31
CA LYS A 135 10.39 22.75 -5.65
C LYS A 135 10.11 24.02 -6.46
N VAL A 136 11.08 24.50 -7.23
CA VAL A 136 10.96 25.68 -8.08
C VAL A 136 10.27 25.33 -9.41
N LEU A 137 10.46 24.13 -9.97
CA LEU A 137 9.66 23.64 -11.09
C LEU A 137 8.18 23.44 -10.70
N ASP A 138 7.92 23.00 -9.47
CA ASP A 138 6.57 23.00 -8.87
C ASP A 138 6.06 24.43 -8.60
N MET A 139 6.96 25.38 -8.30
CA MET A 139 6.65 26.81 -8.17
C MET A 139 6.43 27.52 -9.51
N PHE A 140 7.00 27.01 -10.61
CA PHE A 140 6.77 27.51 -11.97
C PHE A 140 5.43 27.05 -12.54
N GLN A 141 4.74 26.11 -11.87
CA GLN A 141 3.33 25.77 -12.10
C GLN A 141 2.42 26.39 -11.04
N ALA A 142 2.91 27.40 -10.31
CA ALA A 142 2.13 28.07 -9.30
C ALA A 142 1.13 29.02 -9.97
N ILE A 143 -0.14 28.62 -9.95
CA ILE A 143 -1.25 29.37 -10.49
C ILE A 143 -1.76 30.40 -9.46
N THR A 144 -2.40 31.45 -9.97
CA THR A 144 -3.20 32.37 -9.16
C THR A 144 -4.63 31.93 -9.24
N VAL A 145 -5.20 31.55 -8.11
CA VAL A 145 -6.57 31.07 -8.04
C VAL A 145 -7.47 32.22 -7.61
N ARG A 146 -8.50 32.50 -8.41
CA ARG A 146 -9.50 33.54 -8.14
C ARG A 146 -10.89 32.95 -8.16
N GLY A 147 -11.77 33.46 -7.32
CA GLY A 147 -13.14 32.99 -7.32
C GLY A 147 -14.06 33.79 -6.42
N LYS A 148 -15.31 33.35 -6.39
CA LYS A 148 -16.38 33.92 -5.58
C LYS A 148 -17.06 32.80 -4.78
N VAL A 149 -17.30 33.06 -3.50
CA VAL A 149 -18.03 32.15 -2.61
C VAL A 149 -19.42 32.72 -2.36
N THR A 150 -20.46 31.91 -2.59
CA THR A 150 -21.87 32.28 -2.38
C THR A 150 -22.62 31.21 -1.58
N ASP A 151 -23.74 31.58 -0.98
CA ASP A 151 -24.68 30.66 -0.33
C ASP A 151 -25.60 29.95 -1.34
N GLU A 152 -26.54 29.15 -0.82
CA GLU A 152 -27.50 28.43 -1.65
C GLU A 152 -28.45 29.33 -2.46
N SER A 153 -28.73 30.51 -1.93
CA SER A 153 -29.60 31.53 -2.52
C SER A 153 -28.86 32.48 -3.48
N GLY A 154 -27.54 32.34 -3.61
CA GLY A 154 -26.70 33.18 -4.47
C GLY A 154 -26.16 34.45 -3.81
N ASN A 155 -26.37 34.63 -2.50
CA ASN A 155 -25.82 35.77 -1.77
C ASN A 155 -24.31 35.57 -1.55
N PRO A 156 -23.49 36.62 -1.69
CA PRO A 156 -22.06 36.54 -1.45
C PRO A 156 -21.75 36.28 0.03
N LEU A 157 -20.80 35.38 0.29
CA LEU A 157 -20.35 35.06 1.64
C LEU A 157 -19.04 35.79 1.94
N ALA A 158 -19.12 36.86 2.72
CA ALA A 158 -17.98 37.61 3.22
C ALA A 158 -17.39 36.94 4.48
N GLY A 159 -16.06 36.83 4.57
CA GLY A 159 -15.40 36.21 5.71
C GLY A 159 -15.27 34.67 5.64
N ALA A 160 -15.59 34.05 4.49
CA ALA A 160 -15.31 32.63 4.26
C ALA A 160 -13.80 32.40 4.16
N SER A 161 -13.33 31.34 4.80
CA SER A 161 -11.93 30.93 4.79
C SER A 161 -11.68 30.00 3.60
N VAL A 162 -10.74 30.38 2.75
CA VAL A 162 -10.29 29.59 1.60
C VAL A 162 -8.85 29.15 1.86
N LYS A 163 -8.63 27.84 1.94
CA LYS A 163 -7.32 27.26 2.24
C LYS A 163 -6.85 26.39 1.08
N ALA A 164 -5.59 26.54 0.72
CA ALA A 164 -4.91 25.71 -0.27
C ALA A 164 -3.46 25.49 0.18
N ASP A 165 -3.06 24.23 0.34
CA ASP A 165 -1.78 23.83 0.92
C ASP A 165 -1.49 24.50 2.28
N SER A 166 -0.53 25.43 2.32
CA SER A 166 -0.13 26.22 3.49
C SER A 166 -0.60 27.68 3.44
N LYS A 167 -1.41 28.05 2.43
CA LYS A 167 -1.90 29.41 2.22
C LYS A 167 -3.39 29.49 2.56
N VAL A 168 -3.78 30.62 3.14
CA VAL A 168 -5.15 30.92 3.53
C VAL A 168 -5.50 32.32 3.01
N ALA A 169 -6.69 32.46 2.44
CA ALA A 169 -7.29 33.72 2.06
C ALA A 169 -8.69 33.82 2.67
N ILE A 170 -9.16 35.05 2.86
CA ILE A 170 -10.49 35.34 3.39
C ILE A 170 -11.27 36.07 2.29
N THR A 171 -12.52 35.69 2.07
CA THR A 171 -13.37 36.37 1.07
C THR A 171 -13.73 37.79 1.52
N ASN A 172 -13.81 38.71 0.55
CA ASN A 172 -14.18 40.11 0.79
C ASN A 172 -15.70 40.30 0.92
N SER A 173 -16.17 41.55 1.04
CA SER A 173 -17.61 41.91 1.17
C SER A 173 -18.48 41.44 -0.01
N GLU A 174 -17.88 41.22 -1.17
CA GLU A 174 -18.56 40.70 -2.37
C GLU A 174 -18.39 39.18 -2.51
N GLY A 175 -17.77 38.50 -1.54
CA GLY A 175 -17.51 37.07 -1.57
C GLY A 175 -16.32 36.65 -2.43
N ASN A 176 -15.56 37.60 -2.99
CA ASN A 176 -14.43 37.32 -3.86
C ASN A 176 -13.17 36.98 -3.05
N PHE A 177 -12.34 36.06 -3.55
CA PHE A 177 -11.03 35.71 -2.98
C PHE A 177 -9.96 35.57 -4.07
N GLU A 178 -8.70 35.72 -3.65
CA GLU A 178 -7.52 35.52 -4.49
C GLU A 178 -6.42 34.82 -3.69
N LEU A 179 -5.89 33.73 -4.23
CA LEU A 179 -4.80 32.94 -3.66
C LEU A 179 -3.67 32.81 -4.68
N ASN A 180 -2.54 33.44 -4.37
CA ASN A 180 -1.39 33.48 -5.27
C ASN A 180 -0.43 32.33 -5.01
N GLY A 181 0.12 31.76 -6.09
CA GLY A 181 1.22 30.80 -6.04
C GLY A 181 0.80 29.44 -5.48
N ILE A 182 -0.33 28.92 -5.95
CA ILE A 182 -0.90 27.63 -5.58
C ILE A 182 -0.50 26.59 -6.61
N ASN A 183 -0.15 25.38 -6.20
CA ASN A 183 0.16 24.32 -7.16
C ASN A 183 -1.12 23.91 -7.91
N ASP A 184 -1.06 23.79 -9.24
CA ASP A 184 -2.16 23.35 -10.10
C ASP A 184 -2.76 21.99 -9.70
N LYS A 185 -1.99 21.15 -8.99
CA LYS A 185 -2.45 19.85 -8.46
C LYS A 185 -3.02 19.89 -7.04
N SER A 186 -3.05 21.06 -6.40
CA SER A 186 -3.53 21.21 -5.03
C SER A 186 -5.06 21.20 -4.95
N THR A 187 -5.58 20.98 -3.75
CA THR A 187 -7.01 21.04 -3.45
C THR A 187 -7.29 22.25 -2.57
N ILE A 188 -8.38 22.93 -2.87
CA ILE A 188 -8.86 24.12 -2.18
C ILE A 188 -10.02 23.71 -1.29
N GLU A 189 -9.89 24.01 -0.01
CA GLU A 189 -10.91 23.81 1.00
C GLU A 189 -11.53 25.17 1.34
N VAL A 190 -12.85 25.28 1.19
CA VAL A 190 -13.61 26.47 1.57
C VAL A 190 -14.49 26.13 2.76
N SER A 191 -14.36 26.92 3.83
CA SER A 191 -15.16 26.78 5.04
C SER A 191 -15.71 28.13 5.50
N TYR A 192 -16.94 28.09 6.01
CA TYR A 192 -17.59 29.26 6.59
C TYR A 192 -18.51 28.81 7.73
N ILE A 193 -18.65 29.65 8.76
CA ILE A 193 -19.40 29.29 9.97
C ILE A 193 -20.87 29.07 9.60
N GLY A 194 -21.42 27.91 9.97
CA GLY A 194 -22.80 27.52 9.65
C GLY A 194 -22.99 26.90 8.27
N TYR A 195 -21.91 26.65 7.50
CA TYR A 195 -21.94 26.04 6.17
C TYR A 195 -21.10 24.78 6.09
N ALA A 196 -21.50 23.83 5.26
CA ALA A 196 -20.74 22.62 4.98
C ALA A 196 -19.46 23.01 4.22
N SER A 197 -18.32 22.45 4.64
CA SER A 197 -17.05 22.72 3.97
C SER A 197 -16.97 21.96 2.65
N VAL A 198 -16.43 22.60 1.62
CA VAL A 198 -16.33 22.04 0.27
C VAL A 198 -14.87 22.01 -0.17
N SER A 199 -14.44 20.88 -0.74
CA SER A 199 -13.09 20.68 -1.27
C SER A 199 -13.14 20.50 -2.79
N LEU A 200 -12.41 21.35 -3.53
CA LEU A 200 -12.38 21.37 -5.00
C LEU A 200 -10.93 21.42 -5.51
N PRO A 201 -10.61 20.83 -6.66
CA PRO A 201 -9.28 20.98 -7.25
C PRO A 201 -8.98 22.46 -7.57
N ALA A 202 -7.74 22.90 -7.36
CA ALA A 202 -7.31 24.24 -7.73
C ALA A 202 -7.38 24.42 -9.24
N SER A 203 -7.81 25.61 -9.68
CA SER A 203 -7.87 25.98 -11.09
C SER A 203 -7.44 27.43 -11.27
N SER A 204 -6.78 27.73 -12.40
CA SER A 204 -6.43 29.10 -12.79
C SER A 204 -7.63 29.92 -13.25
N ASP A 205 -8.73 29.24 -13.61
CA ASP A 205 -9.96 29.88 -14.06
C ASP A 205 -10.76 30.43 -12.88
N PHE A 206 -11.65 31.38 -13.16
CA PHE A 206 -12.51 31.97 -12.12
C PHE A 206 -13.48 30.92 -11.57
N MET A 207 -13.34 30.60 -10.29
CA MET A 207 -14.16 29.57 -9.64
C MET A 207 -15.39 30.18 -8.98
N SER A 208 -16.56 29.63 -9.26
CA SER A 208 -17.79 29.95 -8.53
C SER A 208 -18.09 28.83 -7.54
N ILE A 209 -17.89 29.09 -6.25
CA ILE A 209 -18.05 28.10 -5.18
C ILE A 209 -19.33 28.39 -4.42
N LYS A 210 -20.24 27.40 -4.40
CA LYS A 210 -21.51 27.49 -3.69
C LYS A 210 -21.43 26.64 -2.42
N LEU A 211 -21.62 27.26 -1.26
CA LEU A 211 -21.68 26.55 0.01
C LEU A 211 -23.13 26.27 0.40
N SER A 212 -23.36 25.03 0.83
CA SER A 212 -24.62 24.61 1.42
C SER A 212 -24.61 24.90 2.93
N LEU A 213 -25.76 25.28 3.48
CA LEU A 213 -25.92 25.39 4.92
C LEU A 213 -25.53 24.05 5.55
N ASN A 214 -24.76 24.13 6.64
CA ASN A 214 -24.49 22.96 7.44
C ASN A 214 -25.80 22.65 8.16
N SER A 215 -26.65 21.83 7.54
CA SER A 215 -27.59 21.02 8.30
C SER A 215 -26.70 20.15 9.16
N ALA A 216 -26.40 20.63 10.37
CA ALA A 216 -25.75 19.82 11.36
C ALA A 216 -26.55 18.52 11.40
N ASP A 217 -25.98 17.42 10.91
CA ASP A 217 -26.31 16.11 11.42
C ASP A 217 -25.86 16.15 12.88
N LEU A 218 -26.71 16.80 13.70
CA LEU A 218 -26.81 16.47 15.10
C LEU A 218 -26.96 14.96 15.07
N GLN A 219 -25.94 14.23 15.53
CA GLN A 219 -26.08 12.82 15.82
C GLN A 219 -27.20 12.71 16.83
N GLU A 220 -28.41 12.57 16.30
CA GLU A 220 -29.63 12.60 17.05
C GLU A 220 -29.61 11.33 17.88
N VAL A 221 -29.53 11.49 19.20
CA VAL A 221 -29.51 10.34 20.10
C VAL A 221 -30.89 9.71 20.02
N VAL A 222 -30.99 8.70 19.17
CA VAL A 222 -32.18 7.88 19.01
C VAL A 222 -32.26 6.98 20.23
N VAL A 223 -33.25 7.23 21.08
CA VAL A 223 -33.49 6.40 22.26
C VAL A 223 -34.45 5.28 21.87
N ASN A 224 -33.96 4.05 21.93
CA ASN A 224 -34.78 2.87 21.73
C ASN A 224 -35.59 2.57 23.00
N LYS A 225 -36.91 2.61 22.88
CA LYS A 225 -37.86 2.22 23.94
C LYS A 225 -38.49 0.86 23.64
N GLY A 226 -37.67 -0.16 23.42
CA GLY A 226 -38.08 -1.53 23.12
C GLY A 226 -38.58 -1.74 21.69
N TYR A 227 -39.76 -1.19 21.36
CA TYR A 227 -40.44 -1.41 20.07
C TYR A 227 -40.46 -0.20 19.14
N TYR A 228 -40.16 0.99 19.66
CA TYR A 228 -40.13 2.23 18.89
C TYR A 228 -38.92 3.07 19.27
N THR A 229 -38.36 3.71 18.26
CA THR A 229 -37.32 4.71 18.41
C THR A 229 -37.96 6.09 18.55
N THR A 230 -37.54 6.86 19.54
CA THR A 230 -38.00 8.26 19.68
C THR A 230 -36.84 9.19 19.94
N LYS A 231 -36.96 10.42 19.46
CA LYS A 231 -35.97 11.47 19.67
C LYS A 231 -35.89 11.80 21.16
N GLN A 232 -34.69 12.00 21.69
CA GLN A 232 -34.53 12.34 23.10
C GLN A 232 -35.28 13.62 23.51
N GLU A 233 -35.41 14.62 22.62
CA GLU A 233 -36.17 15.84 22.93
C GLU A 233 -37.69 15.60 23.02
N LEU A 234 -38.21 14.65 22.24
CA LEU A 234 -39.63 14.32 22.19
C LEU A 234 -40.03 13.29 23.25
N ASN A 235 -39.07 12.91 24.09
CA ASN A 235 -39.26 11.91 25.11
C ASN A 235 -39.90 12.53 26.36
N THR A 236 -41.17 12.23 26.60
CA THR A 236 -41.91 12.65 27.81
C THR A 236 -41.56 11.86 29.07
N GLY A 237 -40.71 10.84 28.96
CA GLY A 237 -40.27 9.98 30.07
C GLY A 237 -38.77 10.10 30.33
N SER A 238 -38.36 9.93 31.60
CA SER A 238 -36.93 9.87 31.95
C SER A 238 -36.31 8.59 31.40
N VAL A 239 -35.40 8.73 30.43
CA VAL A 239 -34.59 7.62 29.90
C VAL A 239 -33.11 7.97 30.07
N GLY A 240 -32.36 7.05 30.69
CA GLY A 240 -30.90 7.12 30.76
C GLY A 240 -30.29 6.40 29.55
N HIS A 241 -29.31 7.03 28.92
CA HIS A 241 -28.52 6.44 27.83
C HIS A 241 -27.06 6.34 28.28
N ILE A 242 -26.43 5.19 28.03
CA ILE A 242 -25.01 4.97 28.30
C ILE A 242 -24.34 4.52 27.01
N THR A 243 -23.21 5.15 26.69
CA THR A 243 -22.46 4.84 25.46
C THR A 243 -21.43 3.73 25.69
N ALA A 244 -21.06 3.01 24.63
CA ALA A 244 -20.04 1.96 24.70
C ALA A 244 -18.70 2.49 25.27
N LYS A 245 -18.29 3.68 24.86
CA LYS A 245 -17.07 4.35 25.34
C LYS A 245 -17.09 4.61 26.86
N GLU A 246 -18.26 4.85 27.44
CA GLU A 246 -18.38 4.99 28.89
C GLU A 246 -18.21 3.63 29.57
N ILE A 247 -18.82 2.56 29.04
CA ILE A 247 -18.70 1.19 29.56
C ILE A 247 -17.23 0.75 29.55
N GLU A 248 -16.49 1.00 28.47
CA GLU A 248 -15.06 0.67 28.32
C GLU A 248 -14.15 1.29 29.39
N ARG A 249 -14.56 2.39 30.05
CA ARG A 249 -13.77 3.03 31.10
C ARG A 249 -13.69 2.22 32.38
N GLN A 250 -14.52 1.19 32.55
CA GLN A 250 -14.46 0.27 33.68
C GLN A 250 -14.29 -1.17 33.18
N PRO A 251 -13.25 -1.88 33.62
CA PRO A 251 -13.16 -3.32 33.40
C PRO A 251 -14.13 -4.02 34.35
N VAL A 252 -15.41 -4.06 33.97
CA VAL A 252 -16.41 -4.88 34.65
C VAL A 252 -16.58 -6.21 33.91
N ASN A 253 -16.76 -7.28 34.67
CA ASN A 253 -17.06 -8.61 34.11
C ASN A 253 -18.54 -8.78 33.77
N ASP A 254 -19.40 -7.84 34.21
CA ASP A 254 -20.85 -7.85 33.96
C ASP A 254 -21.28 -6.45 33.51
N PHE A 255 -21.91 -6.36 32.33
CA PHE A 255 -22.36 -5.10 31.75
C PHE A 255 -23.40 -4.40 32.63
N VAL A 256 -24.18 -5.14 33.43
CA VAL A 256 -25.18 -4.58 34.33
C VAL A 256 -24.49 -3.77 35.43
N MET A 257 -23.36 -4.24 35.96
CA MET A 257 -22.59 -3.51 36.98
C MET A 257 -22.01 -2.20 36.44
N ALA A 258 -21.68 -2.11 35.14
CA ALA A 258 -21.26 -0.84 34.54
C ALA A 258 -22.36 0.24 34.50
N LEU A 259 -23.63 -0.14 34.66
CA LEU A 259 -24.75 0.80 34.69
C LEU A 259 -24.92 1.44 36.07
N GLU A 260 -24.34 0.85 37.12
CA GLU A 260 -24.44 1.32 38.49
C GLU A 260 -23.83 2.73 38.64
N GLY A 261 -24.57 3.64 39.27
CA GLY A 261 -24.15 5.03 39.46
C GLY A 261 -24.19 5.91 38.21
N ARG A 262 -24.50 5.36 37.03
CA ARG A 262 -24.60 6.10 35.77
C ARG A 262 -26.04 6.31 35.30
N ILE A 263 -26.95 5.44 35.72
CA ILE A 263 -28.39 5.62 35.54
C ILE A 263 -29.01 6.09 36.85
N SER A 264 -29.63 7.27 36.85
CA SER A 264 -30.33 7.78 38.03
C SER A 264 -31.54 6.92 38.38
N GLY A 265 -31.67 6.56 39.66
CA GLY A 265 -32.75 5.72 40.16
C GLY A 265 -32.58 4.23 39.87
N LEU A 266 -31.45 3.79 39.29
CA LEU A 266 -31.08 2.38 39.19
C LEU A 266 -30.33 1.95 40.45
N ASN A 267 -30.81 0.91 41.12
CA ASN A 267 -30.15 0.28 42.26
C ASN A 267 -29.85 -1.18 41.93
N ILE A 268 -28.57 -1.54 41.90
CA ILE A 268 -28.10 -2.89 41.66
C ILE A 268 -27.50 -3.40 42.97
N SER A 269 -27.91 -4.57 43.42
CA SER A 269 -27.37 -5.20 44.63
C SER A 269 -27.03 -6.65 44.36
N GLN A 270 -25.83 -7.04 44.75
CA GLN A 270 -25.36 -8.41 44.64
C GLN A 270 -25.61 -9.12 45.97
N ASN A 271 -26.46 -10.15 45.97
CA ASN A 271 -26.84 -10.84 47.20
C ASN A 271 -25.69 -11.71 47.76
N ASN A 272 -24.80 -12.21 46.89
CA ASN A 272 -23.74 -13.15 47.24
C ASN A 272 -22.43 -12.78 46.52
N GLY A 273 -21.27 -12.97 47.15
CA GLY A 273 -19.95 -12.63 46.57
C GLY A 273 -19.45 -13.55 45.44
N VAL A 274 -20.35 -14.29 44.78
CA VAL A 274 -19.99 -15.22 43.69
C VAL A 274 -20.08 -14.47 42.35
N PRO A 275 -19.01 -14.41 41.54
CA PRO A 275 -19.07 -13.85 40.19
C PRO A 275 -20.12 -14.56 39.32
N GLY A 276 -20.96 -13.80 38.62
CA GLY A 276 -22.04 -14.35 37.77
C GLY A 276 -23.30 -14.79 38.51
N SER A 277 -23.38 -14.59 39.84
CA SER A 277 -24.60 -14.81 40.62
C SER A 277 -25.72 -13.84 40.21
N SER A 278 -26.98 -14.23 40.43
CA SER A 278 -28.13 -13.36 40.20
C SER A 278 -27.99 -11.98 40.88
N LEU A 279 -28.12 -10.90 40.10
CA LEU A 279 -28.14 -9.52 40.58
C LEU A 279 -29.57 -9.08 40.87
N ASN A 280 -29.80 -8.37 41.96
CA ASN A 280 -31.09 -7.75 42.27
C ASN A 280 -31.09 -6.30 41.74
N ILE A 281 -31.89 -6.06 40.71
CA ILE A 281 -31.92 -4.81 39.95
C ILE A 281 -33.28 -4.15 40.13
N ASN A 282 -33.29 -2.95 40.71
CA ASN A 282 -34.51 -2.16 40.93
C ASN A 282 -34.37 -0.79 40.26
N ILE A 283 -35.42 -0.37 39.56
CA ILE A 283 -35.52 0.98 38.98
C ILE A 283 -36.59 1.75 39.75
N ARG A 284 -36.22 2.89 40.33
CA ARG A 284 -37.06 3.76 41.17
C ARG A 284 -37.62 3.08 42.44
N GLY A 285 -36.84 2.19 43.05
CA GLY A 285 -37.19 1.54 44.31
C GLY A 285 -38.10 0.32 44.15
N ARG A 286 -38.59 -0.22 45.27
CA ARG A 286 -39.43 -1.43 45.32
C ARG A 286 -40.91 -1.05 45.28
N ASN A 287 -41.60 -1.39 44.19
CA ASN A 287 -43.02 -1.04 43.99
C ASN A 287 -44.01 -2.02 44.64
N SER A 288 -43.55 -3.18 45.13
CA SER A 288 -44.42 -4.18 45.75
C SER A 288 -43.67 -5.05 46.79
N ILE A 289 -44.40 -5.43 47.84
CA ILE A 289 -43.90 -6.23 48.97
C ILE A 289 -44.08 -7.74 48.69
N ALA A 290 -45.17 -8.14 48.04
CA ALA A 290 -45.54 -9.54 47.80
C ALA A 290 -45.28 -10.01 46.36
N ASN A 291 -45.60 -9.18 45.36
CA ASN A 291 -45.32 -9.47 43.96
C ASN A 291 -43.98 -8.83 43.57
N GLY A 292 -43.03 -9.61 43.08
CA GLY A 292 -41.65 -9.18 42.82
C GLY A 292 -41.53 -7.92 41.98
N ASN A 293 -40.43 -7.19 42.15
CA ASN A 293 -40.12 -5.94 41.45
C ASN A 293 -39.08 -6.20 40.34
N GLU A 294 -39.37 -7.14 39.46
CA GLU A 294 -38.41 -7.59 38.46
C GLU A 294 -38.33 -6.63 37.28
N THR A 295 -37.11 -6.28 36.90
CA THR A 295 -36.84 -5.36 35.78
C THR A 295 -36.96 -6.12 34.45
N LEU A 296 -37.65 -5.55 33.47
CA LEU A 296 -37.75 -6.10 32.12
C LEU A 296 -36.51 -5.74 31.29
N PHE A 297 -35.87 -6.77 30.72
CA PHE A 297 -34.76 -6.60 29.78
C PHE A 297 -35.25 -6.82 28.35
N ILE A 298 -34.78 -6.01 27.41
CA ILE A 298 -35.05 -6.18 25.98
C ILE A 298 -33.70 -6.10 25.27
N ILE A 299 -33.37 -7.15 24.52
CA ILE A 299 -32.14 -7.26 23.74
C ILE A 299 -32.56 -7.41 22.29
N ASP A 300 -32.12 -6.50 21.43
CA ASP A 300 -32.44 -6.49 19.99
C ASP A 300 -33.94 -6.64 19.68
N GLY A 301 -34.80 -6.05 20.54
CA GLY A 301 -36.26 -6.09 20.40
C GLY A 301 -36.94 -7.33 20.98
N VAL A 302 -36.19 -8.27 21.57
CA VAL A 302 -36.72 -9.49 22.18
C VAL A 302 -36.70 -9.37 23.72
N PRO A 303 -37.83 -9.62 24.42
CA PRO A 303 -37.86 -9.58 25.87
C PRO A 303 -37.06 -10.74 26.46
N PHE A 304 -36.19 -10.43 27.42
CA PHE A 304 -35.35 -11.40 28.12
C PHE A 304 -35.83 -11.53 29.58
N PRO A 305 -36.12 -12.76 30.06
CA PRO A 305 -36.62 -12.96 31.40
C PRO A 305 -35.55 -12.64 32.46
N SER A 306 -35.95 -11.87 33.48
CA SER A 306 -35.16 -11.54 34.67
C SER A 306 -34.93 -12.71 35.62
N GLN A 307 -35.68 -13.80 35.45
CA GLN A 307 -35.60 -14.97 36.32
C GLN A 307 -34.59 -15.98 35.79
N SER A 308 -33.68 -16.39 36.68
CA SER A 308 -32.78 -17.52 36.47
C SER A 308 -33.56 -18.83 36.34
N LEU A 309 -33.56 -19.45 35.16
CA LEU A 309 -34.03 -20.83 34.97
C LEU A 309 -33.04 -21.88 35.50
N SER A 310 -31.78 -21.52 35.73
CA SER A 310 -30.72 -22.44 36.13
C SER A 310 -30.37 -22.31 37.62
N TYR A 311 -30.63 -23.35 38.39
CA TYR A 311 -30.24 -23.45 39.79
C TYR A 311 -28.96 -24.29 39.91
N TYR A 312 -27.89 -23.69 40.45
CA TYR A 312 -26.61 -24.36 40.63
C TYR A 312 -26.43 -24.71 42.12
N GLU A 313 -26.55 -25.99 42.48
CA GLU A 313 -26.29 -26.46 43.84
C GLU A 313 -24.80 -26.74 44.07
N ASN A 314 -24.23 -26.09 45.08
CA ASN A 314 -22.93 -26.46 45.65
C ASN A 314 -23.09 -26.87 47.11
N ALA A 315 -22.06 -27.52 47.66
CA ALA A 315 -21.99 -27.94 49.06
C ALA A 315 -22.15 -26.82 50.10
N SER A 316 -22.07 -25.54 49.70
CA SER A 316 -22.27 -24.35 50.54
C SER A 316 -23.64 -23.67 50.36
N GLY A 317 -24.59 -24.31 49.68
CA GLY A 317 -25.91 -23.76 49.34
C GLY A 317 -26.03 -23.37 47.86
N GLY A 318 -27.25 -23.48 47.31
CA GLY A 318 -27.51 -23.24 45.90
C GLY A 318 -27.49 -21.77 45.51
N ALA A 319 -26.89 -21.47 44.35
CA ALA A 319 -26.86 -20.16 43.75
C ALA A 319 -27.67 -20.16 42.45
N LYS A 320 -28.54 -19.15 42.28
CA LYS A 320 -29.21 -18.88 41.01
C LYS A 320 -28.23 -18.13 40.11
N ILE A 321 -28.01 -18.63 38.90
CA ILE A 321 -27.10 -18.00 37.92
C ILE A 321 -27.91 -17.00 37.09
N SER A 322 -27.46 -15.75 37.02
CA SER A 322 -28.12 -14.75 36.18
C SER A 322 -28.10 -15.21 34.71
N PRO A 323 -29.26 -15.28 34.01
CA PRO A 323 -29.27 -15.58 32.58
C PRO A 323 -28.67 -14.44 31.75
N LEU A 324 -28.45 -13.26 32.35
CA LEU A 324 -27.73 -12.13 31.75
C LEU A 324 -26.22 -12.35 31.66
N ASN A 325 -25.66 -13.24 32.48
CA ASN A 325 -24.22 -13.53 32.48
C ASN A 325 -23.78 -14.34 31.24
N SER A 326 -24.71 -14.94 30.48
CA SER A 326 -24.40 -15.60 29.21
C SER A 326 -24.30 -14.62 28.03
N ILE A 327 -24.65 -13.35 28.23
CA ILE A 327 -24.59 -12.29 27.21
C ILE A 327 -23.30 -11.47 27.34
N SER A 328 -22.69 -11.43 28.52
CA SER A 328 -21.33 -10.94 28.73
C SER A 328 -20.31 -11.94 28.19
N VAL A 329 -19.90 -11.75 26.93
CA VAL A 329 -18.76 -12.42 26.29
C VAL A 329 -17.58 -11.46 26.25
#